data_AF-A0A7Y7UL65-F1
#
_entry.id   AF-A0A7Y7UL65-F1
#
_cell.length_a   1.000
_cell.length_b   1.000
_cell.length_c   1.000
_cell.angle_alpha   90.00
_cell.angle_beta   90.00
_cell.angle_gamma   90.00
#
_symmetry.space_group_name_H-M   'P 1'
#
loop_
_entity.id
_entity.type
_entity.pdbx_description
1 polymer ?
#
loop_
_entity_poly.entity_id
_entity_poly.type
_entity_poly.pdbx_seq_one_letter_code
_entity_poly.pdbx_strand_id
1 'polypeptide(L)'
;MQEINLSEKQVDELILSLIVSHSSEVEVDETTFLDLLKHSLSLNTMEKKRVIDAVPTLSQFQFDELSKVFTEERDKFRELAKEHPEDIKKLVAKQQKEWLELGDLYQAEMQAKQKESQDQNKIDDIKASLGL
;
A
#
# COMPACT_ATOMS: atom_id res chain seq x y z
N MET A 1 16.09 7.83 16.52
CA MET A 1 15.02 7.03 15.88
C MET A 1 15.72 6.13 14.89
N GLN A 2 15.51 4.81 14.93
CA GLN A 2 16.08 3.94 13.90
C GLN A 2 15.33 4.23 12.60
N GLU A 3 16.04 4.62 11.54
CA GLU A 3 15.50 4.62 10.18
C GLU A 3 15.26 3.17 9.80
N ILE A 4 14.03 2.70 10.02
CA ILE A 4 13.61 1.38 9.57
C ILE A 4 13.44 1.50 8.06
N ASN A 5 14.44 1.05 7.31
CA ASN A 5 14.31 0.92 5.88
C ASN A 5 13.72 -0.47 5.61
N LEU A 6 12.44 -0.53 5.27
CA LEU A 6 11.84 -1.79 4.81
C LEU A 6 12.51 -2.21 3.50
N SER A 7 12.83 -3.50 3.38
CA SER A 7 13.15 -4.05 2.07
C SER A 7 11.89 -4.12 1.22
N GLU A 8 12.06 -4.06 -0.10
CA GLU A 8 10.96 -4.15 -1.06
C GLU A 8 10.04 -5.35 -0.81
N LYS A 9 10.62 -6.52 -0.47
CA LYS A 9 9.83 -7.71 -0.12
C LYS A 9 8.97 -7.53 1.12
N GLN A 10 9.47 -6.83 2.13
CA GLN A 10 8.71 -6.56 3.35
C GLN A 10 7.58 -5.57 3.08
N VAL A 11 7.79 -4.60 2.19
CA VAL A 11 6.72 -3.71 1.73
C VAL A 11 5.67 -4.52 0.98
N ASP A 12 6.08 -5.37 0.04
CA ASP A 12 5.16 -6.23 -0.72
C ASP A 12 4.33 -7.11 0.21
N GLU A 13 4.94 -7.77 1.20
CA GLU A 13 4.23 -8.58 2.20
C GLU A 13 3.26 -7.75 3.05
N LEU A 14 3.68 -6.56 3.48
CA LEU A 14 2.83 -5.64 4.23
C LEU A 14 1.61 -5.21 3.43
N ILE A 15 1.81 -4.73 2.20
CA ILE A 15 0.71 -4.27 1.35
C ILE A 15 -0.18 -5.43 0.93
N LEU A 16 0.38 -6.61 0.65
CA LEU A 16 -0.41 -7.81 0.37
C LEU A 16 -1.35 -8.14 1.54
N SER A 17 -0.87 -8.05 2.77
CA SER A 17 -1.71 -8.30 3.95
C SER A 17 -2.88 -7.30 4.08
N LEU A 18 -2.69 -6.07 3.61
CA LEU A 18 -3.75 -5.06 3.52
C LEU A 18 -4.71 -5.35 2.38
N ILE A 19 -4.22 -5.81 1.22
CA ILE A 19 -5.08 -6.17 0.08
C ILE A 19 -5.98 -7.35 0.43
N VAL A 20 -5.45 -8.38 1.11
CA VAL A 20 -6.20 -9.56 1.59
C VAL A 20 -7.33 -9.20 2.56
N SER A 21 -7.33 -7.99 3.13
CA SER A 21 -8.43 -7.49 3.97
C SER A 21 -9.67 -7.01 3.20
N HIS A 22 -9.72 -7.26 1.89
CA HIS A 22 -10.90 -6.98 1.07
C HIS A 22 -12.14 -7.76 1.56
N SER A 23 -13.33 -7.31 1.13
CA SER A 23 -14.58 -8.00 1.45
C SER A 23 -14.57 -9.44 0.93
N SER A 24 -15.08 -10.39 1.70
CA SER A 24 -15.19 -11.81 1.31
C SER A 24 -16.15 -12.06 0.14
N GLU A 25 -16.92 -11.05 -0.26
CA GLU A 25 -17.81 -11.08 -1.44
C GLU A 25 -17.08 -10.75 -2.74
N VAL A 26 -15.82 -10.29 -2.65
CA VAL A 26 -14.98 -9.94 -3.79
C VAL A 26 -14.06 -11.11 -4.12
N GLU A 27 -14.02 -11.46 -5.40
CA GLU A 27 -13.05 -12.38 -5.98
C GLU A 27 -11.99 -11.56 -6.72
N VAL A 28 -10.78 -11.49 -6.15
CA VAL A 28 -9.65 -10.78 -6.72
C VAL A 28 -8.39 -11.63 -6.56
N ASP A 29 -7.53 -11.63 -7.58
CA ASP A 29 -6.17 -12.15 -7.42
C ASP A 29 -5.31 -11.05 -6.79
N GLU A 30 -5.10 -11.17 -5.49
CA GLU A 30 -4.40 -10.16 -4.68
C GLU A 30 -2.96 -9.99 -5.11
N THR A 31 -2.33 -11.07 -5.61
CA THR A 31 -0.94 -11.03 -6.08
C THR A 31 -0.82 -10.28 -7.41
N THR A 32 -1.75 -10.52 -8.33
CA THR A 32 -1.84 -9.78 -9.58
C THR A 32 -2.22 -8.32 -9.33
N PHE A 33 -3.16 -8.06 -8.43
CA PHE A 33 -3.56 -6.70 -8.09
C PHE A 33 -2.42 -5.91 -7.43
N LEU A 34 -1.67 -6.53 -6.51
CA LEU A 34 -0.46 -5.96 -5.92
C LEU A 34 0.57 -5.61 -7.00
N ASP A 35 0.85 -6.53 -7.93
CA ASP A 35 1.81 -6.30 -9.02
C ASP A 35 1.41 -5.11 -9.89
N LEU A 36 0.13 -5.02 -10.26
CA LEU A 36 -0.42 -3.91 -11.02
C LEU A 36 -0.32 -2.58 -10.26
N LEU A 37 -0.71 -2.57 -8.98
CA LEU A 37 -0.67 -1.38 -8.15
C LEU A 37 0.77 -0.88 -7.96
N LYS A 38 1.69 -1.79 -7.62
CA LYS A 38 3.11 -1.50 -7.40
C LYS A 38 3.76 -0.86 -8.62
N HIS A 39 3.47 -1.38 -9.81
CA HIS A 39 4.08 -0.93 -11.06
C HIS A 39 3.32 0.17 -11.80
N SER A 40 2.15 0.60 -11.31
CA SER A 40 1.44 1.75 -11.85
C SER A 40 2.32 2.99 -11.76
N LEU A 41 2.59 3.65 -12.89
CA LEU A 41 3.43 4.85 -13.00
C LEU A 41 2.61 6.16 -12.90
N SER A 42 1.29 6.04 -12.94
CA SER A 42 0.34 7.16 -12.89
C SER A 42 -0.07 7.53 -11.46
N LEU A 43 0.13 6.63 -10.50
CA LEU A 43 -0.19 6.87 -9.09
C LEU A 43 1.06 7.27 -8.30
N ASN A 44 0.99 8.34 -7.52
CA ASN A 44 2.00 8.66 -6.52
C ASN A 44 1.78 7.88 -5.20
N THR A 45 2.70 8.02 -4.24
CA THR A 45 2.64 7.41 -2.90
C THR A 45 1.27 7.56 -2.22
N MET A 46 0.69 8.77 -2.21
CA MET A 46 -0.59 9.04 -1.54
C MET A 46 -1.79 8.49 -2.29
N GLU A 47 -1.71 8.39 -3.62
CA GLU A 47 -2.74 7.74 -4.44
C GLU A 47 -2.75 6.23 -4.21
N LYS A 48 -1.57 5.59 -4.18
CA LYS A 48 -1.44 4.18 -3.84
C LYS A 48 -1.97 3.90 -2.44
N LYS A 49 -1.62 4.74 -1.46
CA LYS A 49 -2.16 4.67 -0.10
C LYS A 49 -3.69 4.72 -0.09
N ARG A 50 -4.29 5.67 -0.83
CA ARG A 50 -5.76 5.79 -0.90
C ARG A 50 -6.43 4.57 -1.51
N VAL A 51 -5.81 3.93 -2.51
CA VAL A 51 -6.31 2.67 -3.08
C VAL A 51 -6.29 1.57 -2.01
N ILE A 52 -5.16 1.40 -1.32
CA ILE A 52 -4.97 0.37 -0.30
C ILE A 52 -5.91 0.59 0.89
N ASP A 53 -6.02 1.82 1.38
CA ASP A 53 -6.91 2.17 2.50
C ASP A 53 -8.40 1.94 2.13
N ALA A 54 -8.75 2.05 0.84
CA ALA A 54 -10.10 1.81 0.36
C ALA A 54 -10.43 0.32 0.18
N VAL A 55 -9.42 -0.57 0.06
CA VAL A 55 -9.59 -2.00 -0.24
C VAL A 55 -10.72 -2.68 0.56
N PRO A 56 -10.83 -2.52 1.89
CA PRO A 56 -11.89 -3.18 2.67
C PRO A 56 -13.32 -2.81 2.25
N THR A 57 -13.47 -1.68 1.55
CA THR A 57 -14.76 -1.10 1.14
C THR A 57 -14.99 -1.16 -0.37
N LEU A 58 -14.01 -1.62 -1.15
CA LEU A 58 -14.16 -1.74 -2.59
C LEU A 58 -15.09 -2.91 -2.93
N SER A 59 -16.01 -2.66 -3.86
CA SER A 59 -16.84 -3.68 -4.50
C SER A 59 -16.07 -4.39 -5.62
N GLN A 60 -16.59 -5.54 -6.08
CA GLN A 60 -16.03 -6.28 -7.22
C GLN A 60 -15.82 -5.39 -8.44
N PHE A 61 -16.86 -4.62 -8.82
CA PHE A 61 -16.79 -3.72 -9.96
C PHE A 61 -15.65 -2.69 -9.83
N GLN A 62 -15.38 -2.19 -8.63
CA GLN A 62 -14.29 -1.23 -8.42
C GLN A 62 -12.91 -1.89 -8.52
N PHE A 63 -12.76 -3.12 -8.03
CA PHE A 63 -11.53 -3.90 -8.24
C PHE A 63 -11.30 -4.21 -9.71
N ASP A 64 -12.34 -4.60 -10.44
CA ASP A 64 -12.26 -4.91 -11.87
C ASP A 64 -11.86 -3.67 -12.67
N GLU A 65 -12.48 -2.52 -12.40
CA GLU A 65 -12.16 -1.26 -13.10
C GLU A 65 -10.74 -0.77 -12.76
N LEU A 66 -10.29 -0.87 -11.51
CA LEU A 66 -8.90 -0.54 -11.16
C LEU A 66 -7.92 -1.46 -11.87
N SER A 67 -8.15 -2.77 -11.84
CA SER A 67 -7.29 -3.77 -12.50
C SER A 67 -7.22 -3.54 -14.01
N LYS A 68 -8.36 -3.20 -14.63
CA LYS A 68 -8.44 -2.83 -16.04
C LYS A 68 -7.65 -1.57 -16.34
N VAL A 69 -7.84 -0.50 -15.56
CA VAL A 69 -7.12 0.77 -15.73
C VAL A 69 -5.61 0.56 -15.62
N PHE A 70 -5.13 -0.18 -14.62
CA PHE A 70 -3.69 -0.46 -14.46
C PHE A 70 -3.14 -1.34 -15.59
N THR A 71 -3.94 -2.28 -16.10
CA THR A 71 -3.54 -3.12 -17.23
C THR A 71 -3.39 -2.28 -18.51
N GLU A 72 -4.38 -1.44 -18.82
CA GLU A 72 -4.33 -0.52 -19.97
C GLU A 72 -3.18 0.49 -19.84
N GLU A 73 -2.95 0.98 -18.62
CA GLU A 73 -1.83 1.86 -18.29
C GLU A 73 -0.50 1.18 -18.62
N ARG A 74 -0.30 -0.05 -18.15
CA ARG A 74 0.93 -0.82 -18.38
C ARG A 74 1.21 -0.99 -19.88
N ASP A 75 0.19 -1.26 -20.67
CA ASP A 75 0.33 -1.41 -22.13
C ASP A 75 0.70 -0.07 -22.79
N LYS A 76 0.09 1.05 -22.37
CA LYS A 76 0.43 2.39 -22.86
C LYS A 76 1.87 2.77 -22.52
N PHE A 77 2.32 2.56 -21.29
CA PHE A 77 3.71 2.86 -20.92
C PHE A 77 4.71 1.91 -21.56
N ARG A 78 4.32 0.67 -21.87
CA ARG A 78 5.15 -0.25 -22.63
C ARG A 78 5.38 0.24 -24.07
N GLU A 79 4.36 0.80 -24.72
CA GLU A 79 4.53 1.42 -26.02
C GLU A 79 5.40 2.68 -25.91
N LEU A 80 5.11 3.53 -24.93
CA LEU A 80 5.88 4.74 -24.68
C LEU A 80 7.35 4.45 -24.34
N ALA A 81 7.66 3.32 -23.71
CA ALA A 81 9.03 2.89 -23.42
C ALA A 81 9.84 2.58 -24.67
N LYS A 82 9.20 2.24 -25.79
CA LYS A 82 9.89 2.05 -27.07
C LYS A 82 10.32 3.37 -27.68
N GLU A 83 9.51 4.41 -27.50
CA GLU A 83 9.76 5.76 -28.03
C GLU A 83 10.64 6.60 -27.09
N HIS A 84 10.42 6.48 -25.79
CA HIS A 84 11.02 7.29 -24.72
C HIS A 84 11.58 6.43 -23.57
N PRO A 85 12.56 5.54 -23.82
CA PRO A 85 13.04 4.58 -22.81
C PRO A 85 13.65 5.24 -21.58
N GLU A 86 14.39 6.35 -21.74
CA GLU A 86 15.06 7.04 -20.64
C GLU A 86 14.08 7.71 -19.68
N ASP A 87 12.97 8.24 -20.19
CA ASP A 87 11.96 8.88 -19.35
C ASP A 87 11.13 7.83 -18.59
N ILE A 88 10.79 6.71 -19.24
CA ILE A 88 10.16 5.58 -18.53
C ILE A 88 11.08 5.03 -17.45
N LYS A 89 12.38 4.89 -17.72
CA LYS A 89 13.35 4.41 -16.72
C LYS A 89 13.40 5.32 -15.49
N LYS A 90 13.33 6.64 -15.67
CA LYS A 90 13.24 7.60 -14.56
C LYS A 90 11.94 7.45 -13.78
N LEU A 91 10.81 7.24 -14.47
CA LEU A 91 9.52 7.01 -13.83
C LEU A 91 9.53 5.73 -12.99
N VAL A 92 10.06 4.63 -13.53
CA VAL A 92 10.19 3.35 -12.78
C VAL A 92 11.09 3.52 -11.55
N ALA A 93 12.24 4.19 -11.69
CA ALA A 93 13.15 4.43 -10.56
C ALA A 93 12.53 5.33 -9.49
N LYS A 94 11.73 6.33 -9.89
CA LYS A 94 10.93 7.14 -8.98
C LYS A 94 9.88 6.28 -8.28
N GLN A 95 9.19 5.42 -9.04
CA GLN A 95 8.13 4.59 -8.51
C GLN A 95 8.61 3.59 -7.45
N GLN A 96 9.79 3.00 -7.66
CA GLN A 96 10.43 2.10 -6.69
C GLN A 96 10.72 2.80 -5.36
N LYS A 97 11.17 4.06 -5.40
CA LYS A 97 11.41 4.86 -4.18
C LYS A 97 10.10 5.16 -3.46
N GLU A 98 9.10 5.62 -4.20
CA GLU A 98 7.76 5.90 -3.67
C GLU A 98 7.11 4.66 -3.05
N TRP A 99 7.38 3.47 -3.60
CA TRP A 99 6.89 2.21 -3.03
C TRP A 99 7.51 1.91 -1.67
N LEU A 100 8.84 2.12 -1.52
CA LEU A 100 9.50 1.95 -0.24
C LEU A 100 9.01 2.98 0.80
N GLU A 101 8.88 4.24 0.39
CA GLU A 101 8.32 5.30 1.23
C GLU A 101 6.89 4.96 1.71
N LEU A 102 6.08 4.33 0.85
CA LEU A 102 4.74 3.87 1.24
C LEU A 102 4.79 2.82 2.36
N GLY A 103 5.72 1.88 2.28
CA GLY A 103 5.95 0.88 3.33
C GLY A 103 6.32 1.55 4.66
N ASP A 104 7.25 2.50 4.62
CA ASP A 104 7.69 3.24 5.80
C ASP A 104 6.54 4.03 6.44
N LEU A 105 5.66 4.63 5.62
CA LEU A 105 4.45 5.31 6.08
C LEU A 105 3.51 4.36 6.84
N TYR A 106 3.19 3.20 6.25
CA TYR A 106 2.32 2.22 6.93
C TYR A 106 2.94 1.68 8.21
N GLN A 107 4.24 1.41 8.20
CA GLN A 107 4.91 0.93 9.40
C GLN A 107 4.92 1.99 10.52
N ALA A 108 5.16 3.25 10.18
CA ALA A 108 5.08 4.35 11.14
C ALA A 108 3.66 4.50 11.72
N GLU A 109 2.62 4.41 10.89
CA GLU A 109 1.22 4.44 11.33
C GLU A 109 0.88 3.27 12.27
N MET A 110 1.35 2.06 11.97
CA MET A 110 1.14 0.88 12.81
C MET A 110 1.85 1.02 14.17
N GLN A 111 3.08 1.51 14.18
CA GLN A 111 3.83 1.74 15.43
C GLN A 111 3.18 2.83 16.28
N ALA A 112 2.69 3.91 15.68
CA ALA A 112 1.96 4.96 16.38
C ALA A 112 0.70 4.40 17.05
N LYS A 113 -0.12 3.64 16.31
CA LYS A 113 -1.33 2.97 16.84
C LYS A 113 -1.02 1.97 17.95
N GLN A 114 0.07 1.21 17.83
CA GLN A 114 0.51 0.28 18.88
C GLN A 114 0.96 0.99 20.14
N LYS A 115 1.66 2.13 20.02
CA LYS A 115 2.10 2.91 21.17
C LYS A 115 0.92 3.57 21.88
N GLU A 116 -0.02 4.16 21.14
CA GLU A 116 -1.24 4.73 21.72
C GLU A 116 -2.08 3.69 22.47
N SER A 117 -2.26 2.50 21.89
CA SER A 117 -2.99 1.40 22.55
C SER A 117 -2.25 0.87 23.79
N GLN A 118 -0.92 0.78 23.78
CA GLN A 118 -0.15 0.40 24.97
C GLN A 118 -0.23 1.45 26.09
N ASP A 119 -0.16 2.73 25.75
CA ASP A 119 -0.26 3.81 26.73
C ASP A 119 -1.68 3.86 27.33
N GLN A 120 -2.72 3.63 26.53
CA GLN A 120 -4.10 3.53 27.00
C GLN A 120 -4.30 2.33 27.94
N ASN A 121 -3.80 1.15 27.58
CA ASN A 121 -3.89 -0.04 28.44
C ASN A 121 -3.19 0.17 29.79
N LYS A 122 -2.01 0.80 29.81
CA LYS A 122 -1.30 1.13 31.06
C LYS A 122 -2.09 2.11 31.92
N ILE A 123 -2.74 3.11 31.30
CA ILE A 123 -3.58 4.06 32.04
C ILE A 123 -4.76 3.35 32.68
N ASP A 124 -5.41 2.44 31.96
CA ASP A 124 -6.58 1.72 32.48
C ASP A 124 -6.19 0.69 33.56
N ASP A 125 -5.02 0.04 33.44
CA ASP A 125 -4.44 -0.80 34.51
C ASP A 125 -4.11 0.02 35.77
N ILE A 126 -3.56 1.24 35.61
CA ILE A 126 -3.30 2.14 36.73
C ILE A 126 -4.61 2.58 37.40
N LYS A 127 -5.65 2.96 36.64
CA LYS A 127 -6.97 3.30 37.19
C LYS A 127 -7.58 2.14 37.98
N ALA A 128 -7.54 0.93 37.42
CA ALA A 128 -8.02 -0.28 38.07
C ALA A 128 -7.24 -0.57 39.38
N SER A 129 -5.92 -0.35 39.39
CA SER A 129 -5.09 -0.53 40.59
C SER A 129 -5.34 0.52 41.68
N LEU A 130 -5.79 1.72 41.30
CA LEU A 130 -6.11 2.82 42.21
C LEU A 130 -7.58 2.80 42.67
N GLY A 131 -8.40 1.87 42.15
CA GLY A 131 -9.81 1.72 42.53
C GLY A 131 -10.73 2.83 42.01
N LEU A 132 -10.37 3.46 40.89
CA LEU A 132 -11.14 4.51 40.19
C LEU A 132 -11.88 3.95 38.96
#